data_AF-A0A0Q0SAG6-F1
#
_entry.id   AF-A0A0Q0SAG6-F1
#
_cell.length_a   1.000
_cell.length_b   1.000
_cell.length_c   1.000
_cell.angle_alpha   90.00
_cell.angle_beta   90.00
_cell.angle_gamma   90.00
#
_symmetry.space_group_name_H-M   'P 1'
#
loop_
_entity.id
_entity.type
_entity.pdbx_description
1 polymer ?
#
loop_
_entity_poly.entity_id
_entity_poly.type
_entity_poly.pdbx_seq_one_letter_code
_entity_poly.pdbx_strand_id
1 'polypeptide(L)' 'MQDHLNSRSKFTKVAKDWELKYFETFVTRSEACKRELQIKKMKSRKYIETLIQTKN' A
#
# COMPACT_ATOMS: atom_id res chain seq x y z
N MET A 1 -12.32 0.34 5.16
CA MET A 1 -13.08 0.68 3.92
C MET A 1 -14.05 1.82 4.14
N GLN A 2 -14.84 1.87 5.21
CA GLN A 2 -15.77 2.99 5.47
C GLN A 2 -15.09 4.38 5.54
N ASP A 3 -13.85 4.48 6.04
CA ASP A 3 -13.20 5.79 6.21
C ASP A 3 -12.66 6.40 4.91
N HIS A 4 -12.29 5.57 3.92
CA HIS A 4 -11.82 6.06 2.62
C HIS A 4 -12.95 6.64 1.75
N LEU A 5 -14.21 6.34 2.08
CA LEU A 5 -15.38 6.90 1.41
C LEU A 5 -15.87 8.19 2.09
N ASN A 6 -15.40 8.49 3.30
CA ASN A 6 -15.71 9.74 4.00
C ASN A 6 -14.83 10.88 3.48
N SER A 7 -15.20 11.32 2.27
CA SER A 7 -15.03 12.63 1.62
C SER A 7 -14.42 13.78 2.46
N ARG A 8 -13.20 13.61 2.99
CA ARG A 8 -12.46 14.65 3.73
C ARG A 8 -11.48 15.43 2.84
N SER A 9 -11.21 14.96 1.62
CA SER A 9 -10.32 15.64 0.68
C SER A 9 -10.86 15.56 -0.75
N LYS A 10 -10.92 16.70 -1.45
CA LYS A 10 -11.47 16.82 -2.82
C LYS A 10 -10.63 16.11 -3.89
N PHE A 11 -9.36 15.81 -3.58
CA PHE A 11 -8.38 15.34 -4.56
C PHE A 11 -8.50 13.83 -4.88
N THR A 12 -8.88 13.01 -3.90
CA THR A 12 -8.96 11.53 -4.05
C THR A 12 -10.36 11.01 -4.34
N LYS A 13 -11.38 11.88 -4.39
CA LYS A 13 -12.78 11.50 -4.64
C LYS A 13 -13.08 11.16 -6.11
N VAL A 14 -12.25 11.63 -7.05
CA VAL A 14 -12.55 11.58 -8.49
C VAL A 14 -12.11 10.25 -9.12
N ALA A 15 -11.01 9.65 -8.67
CA ALA A 15 -10.50 8.39 -9.20
C ALA A 15 -10.89 7.23 -8.29
N LYS A 16 -11.91 6.46 -8.69
CA LYS A 16 -12.43 5.30 -7.96
C LYS A 16 -11.80 3.98 -8.44
N ASP A 17 -10.59 4.04 -8.99
CA ASP A 17 -9.89 2.93 -9.68
C ASP A 17 -8.73 2.33 -8.89
N TRP A 18 -8.65 2.59 -7.58
CA TRP A 18 -7.56 2.09 -6.75
C TRP A 18 -7.87 0.67 -6.28
N GLU A 19 -7.18 -0.31 -6.86
CA GLU A 19 -7.24 -1.70 -6.42
C GLU A 19 -6.06 -2.05 -5.50
N LEU A 20 -6.36 -2.67 -4.36
CA LEU A 20 -5.34 -3.16 -3.43
C LEU A 20 -4.69 -4.44 -3.98
N LYS A 21 -3.56 -4.30 -4.68
CA LYS A 21 -2.82 -5.44 -5.25
C LYS A 21 -1.95 -6.20 -4.24
N TYR A 22 -1.54 -5.54 -3.15
CA TYR A 22 -0.62 -6.13 -2.17
C TYR A 22 -0.83 -5.54 -0.78
N PHE A 23 -0.93 -6.40 0.23
CA PHE A 23 -0.94 -6.02 1.63
C PHE A 23 -0.15 -7.06 2.44
N GLU A 24 0.53 -6.67 3.50
CA GLU A 24 1.21 -7.56 4.44
C GLU A 24 0.70 -7.30 5.86
N THR A 25 0.53 -8.37 6.65
CA THR A 25 0.17 -8.27 8.05
C THR A 25 1.41 -8.47 8.92
N PHE A 26 1.58 -7.60 9.91
CA PHE A 26 2.67 -7.66 10.87
C PHE A 26 2.09 -7.68 12.28
N VAL A 27 2.76 -8.40 13.18
CA VAL A 27 2.32 -8.54 14.57
C VAL A 27 2.53 -7.23 15.33
N THR A 28 3.64 -6.54 15.06
CA THR A 28 3.94 -5.26 15.70
C THR A 28 3.94 -4.10 14.71
N ARG A 29 3.56 -2.92 15.22
CA ARG A 29 3.65 -1.67 14.47
C ARG A 29 5.10 -1.35 14.05
N SER A 30 6.08 -1.72 14.87
CA SER A 30 7.50 -1.46 14.57
C SER A 30 7.96 -2.23 13.32
N GLU A 31 7.56 -3.49 13.19
CA GLU A 31 7.86 -4.32 12.00
C GLU A 31 7.19 -3.77 10.75
N ALA A 32 5.90 -3.37 10.84
CA ALA A 32 5.21 -2.73 9.73
C ALA A 32 5.92 -1.46 9.26
N CYS A 33 6.35 -0.60 10.20
CA CYS A 33 7.11 0.62 9.86
C CYS A 33 8.47 0.31 9.22
N LYS A 34 9.21 -0.68 9.74
CA LYS A 34 10.50 -1.09 9.16
C LYS A 34 10.32 -1.60 7.72
N ARG A 35 9.29 -2.43 7.49
CA ARG A 35 8.96 -2.93 6.15
C ARG A 35 8.55 -1.80 5.20
N GLU A 36 7.69 -0.89 5.65
CA GLU A 36 7.27 0.26 4.84
C GLU A 36 8.48 1.12 4.43
N LEU A 37 9.38 1.41 5.37
CA LEU A 37 10.61 2.13 5.09
C LEU A 37 11.51 1.39 4.11
N GLN A 38 11.61 0.07 4.21
CA GLN A 38 12.40 -0.74 3.27
C GLN A 38 11.82 -0.66 1.85
N ILE A 39 10.50 -0.83 1.69
CA ILE A 39 9.83 -0.72 0.39
C ILE A 39 10.01 0.71 -0.18
N LYS A 40 9.78 1.73 0.65
CA LYS A 40 9.98 3.15 0.29
C LYS A 40 11.43 3.50 -0.02
N LYS A 41 12.41 2.81 0.56
CA LYS A 41 13.83 2.99 0.24
C LYS A 41 14.20 2.36 -1.08
N MET A 42 13.67 1.17 -1.37
CA MET A 42 14.01 0.44 -2.60
C MET A 42 13.56 1.19 -3.86
N LYS A 43 12.43 1.94 -3.81
CA LYS A 43 11.87 2.77 -4.92
C LYS A 43 11.98 2.14 -6.32
N SER A 44 12.04 0.82 -6.37
CA SER A 44 12.34 0.05 -7.57
C SER A 44 11.06 -0.57 -8.04
N ARG A 45 10.66 -0.21 -9.26
CA ARG A 45 9.46 -0.74 -9.89
C ARG A 45 9.50 -2.27 -9.95
N LYS A 46 10.64 -2.82 -10.38
CA LYS A 46 10.85 -4.27 -10.47
C LYS A 46 10.66 -4.96 -9.13
N TYR A 47 11.14 -4.35 -8.04
CA TYR A 47 10.95 -4.88 -6.69
C TYR A 47 9.46 -4.91 -6.29
N ILE A 48 8.73 -3.83 -6.54
CA ILE A 48 7.28 -3.77 -6.24
C ILE A 48 6.50 -4.79 -7.09
N GLU A 49 6.84 -4.93 -8.37
CA GLU A 49 6.22 -5.94 -9.26
C GLU A 49 6.48 -7.37 -8.77
N THR A 50 7.71 -7.69 -8.32
CA THR A 50 7.99 -9.00 -7.71
C THR A 50 7.17 -9.23 -6.44
N LEU A 51 7.02 -8.23 -5.57
CA LEU A 51 6.20 -8.37 -4.36
C LEU A 51 4.74 -8.65 -4.69
N ILE A 52 4.18 -7.98 -5.70
CA ILE A 52 2.81 -8.21 -6.18
C ILE A 52 2.69 -9.61 -6.77
N GLN A 53 3.66 -10.06 -7.57
CA GLN A 53 3.61 -11.33 -8.26
C GLN A 53 3.83 -12.55 -7.36
N THR A 54 4.64 -12.44 -6.31
CA THR A 54 4.87 -13.51 -5.33
C THR A 54 3.63 -13.83 -4.49
N LYS A 55 2.63 -12.94 -4.45
CA LYS A 55 1.44 -13.11 -3.60
C LYS A 55 0.18 -13.58 -4.36
N ASN A 56 0.29 -13.77 -5.68
CA ASN A 56 -0.69 -14.46 -6.51
C ASN A 56 -0.39 -15.95 -6.57
#